data_AF-A0A0U5FS39-F1
#
_entry.id   AF-A0A0U5FS39-F1
#
_cell.length_a   1.000
_cell.length_b   1.000
_cell.length_c   1.000
_cell.angle_alpha   90.00
_cell.angle_beta   90.00
_cell.angle_gamma   90.00
#
_symmetry.space_group_name_H-M   'P 1'
#
loop_
_entity.id
_entity.type
_entity.pdbx_description
1 polymer ?
#
loop_
_entity_poly.entity_id
_entity_poly.type
_entity_poly.pdbx_seq_one_letter_code
_entity_poly.pdbx_strand_id
1 'polypeptide(L)'
;MAPLTPDRVMEGRPFAARDSRLFKLPLEILSTIVCFLDGDKQSLASLALVNSDCRQLARSCQFQTIVFDSSPSSTHLLGILIYEAAERPRSPNRLTERLSLGACIRCVKTNSNYYRDQIRSLRTNTRLRNEEARDQEAQEEVDRIEGDYGERKLGRCPSAGHAPTNLDWHS
;
A
#
# COMPACT_ATOMS: atom_id res chain seq x y z
N MET A 1 -17.11 14.60 10.97
CA MET A 1 -18.42 13.93 10.77
C MET A 1 -18.96 13.66 12.17
N ALA A 2 -20.27 13.48 12.36
CA ALA A 2 -20.80 13.13 13.70
C ALA A 2 -20.72 11.61 13.94
N PRO A 3 -20.41 11.14 15.17
CA PRO A 3 -20.47 9.73 15.53
C PRO A 3 -21.83 9.11 15.20
N LEU A 4 -21.87 7.80 14.93
CA LEU A 4 -23.13 7.10 14.75
C LEU A 4 -23.94 7.06 16.05
N THR A 5 -25.26 6.95 15.89
CA THR A 5 -26.16 6.76 17.03
C THR A 5 -25.83 5.47 17.80
N PRO A 6 -26.02 5.45 19.13
CA PRO A 6 -25.67 4.31 19.97
C PRO A 6 -26.25 2.98 19.48
N ASP A 7 -27.50 2.95 18.99
CA ASP A 7 -28.13 1.72 18.47
C ASP A 7 -27.36 1.11 17.30
N ARG A 8 -26.81 1.95 16.41
CA ARG A 8 -26.02 1.49 15.26
C ARG A 8 -24.64 1.02 15.66
N VAL A 9 -24.00 1.76 16.56
CA VAL A 9 -22.68 1.44 17.12
C VAL A 9 -22.72 0.13 17.94
N MET A 10 -23.86 -0.15 18.55
CA MET A 10 -24.15 -1.39 19.27
C MET A 10 -24.65 -2.52 18.36
N GLU A 11 -24.79 -2.29 17.05
CA GLU A 11 -25.31 -3.27 16.09
C GLU A 11 -26.69 -3.84 16.49
N GLY A 12 -27.54 -3.00 17.08
CA GLY A 12 -28.87 -3.40 17.58
C GLY A 12 -28.84 -4.23 18.88
N ARG A 13 -27.66 -4.44 19.48
CA ARG A 13 -27.55 -5.17 20.75
C ARG A 13 -28.03 -4.31 21.91
N PRO A 14 -28.68 -4.91 22.92
CA PRO A 14 -28.95 -4.21 24.16
C PRO A 14 -27.63 -3.87 24.86
N PHE A 15 -27.61 -2.75 25.60
CA PHE A 15 -26.49 -2.40 26.47
C PHE A 15 -26.24 -3.50 27.50
N ALA A 16 -24.97 -3.89 27.67
CA ALA A 16 -24.58 -4.89 28.65
C ALA A 16 -24.77 -4.37 30.08
N ALA A 17 -24.49 -3.09 30.33
CA ALA A 17 -24.64 -2.45 31.62
C ALA A 17 -26.09 -2.02 31.90
N ARG A 18 -26.99 -3.00 32.06
CA ARG A 18 -28.45 -2.80 32.25
C ARG A 18 -28.81 -1.90 33.44
N ASP A 19 -28.00 -1.91 34.49
CA ASP A 19 -28.24 -1.11 35.70
C ASP A 19 -27.70 0.32 35.62
N SER A 20 -26.95 0.65 34.56
CA SER A 20 -26.40 1.99 34.36
C SER A 20 -27.51 3.01 34.12
N ARG A 21 -27.50 4.10 34.90
CA ARG A 21 -28.42 5.24 34.69
C ARG A 21 -28.18 5.93 33.35
N LEU A 22 -26.95 5.90 32.84
CA LEU A 22 -26.60 6.48 31.55
C LEU A 22 -27.42 5.83 30.43
N PHE A 23 -27.50 4.50 30.40
CA PHE A 23 -28.19 3.75 29.35
C PHE A 23 -29.71 3.68 29.50
N LYS A 24 -30.27 4.34 30.52
CA LYS A 24 -31.72 4.57 30.67
C LYS A 24 -32.16 5.89 30.02
N LEU A 25 -31.22 6.72 29.57
CA LEU A 25 -31.52 7.95 28.84
C LEU A 25 -31.97 7.61 27.41
N PRO A 26 -32.81 8.46 26.79
CA PRO A 26 -33.14 8.35 25.38
C PRO A 26 -31.89 8.35 24.49
N LEU A 27 -31.95 7.65 23.36
CA LEU A 27 -30.81 7.48 22.45
C LEU A 27 -30.31 8.83 21.88
N GLU A 28 -31.21 9.81 21.74
CA GLU A 28 -30.91 11.17 21.28
C GLU A 28 -30.02 11.90 22.29
N ILE A 29 -30.29 11.72 23.58
CA ILE A 29 -29.49 12.31 24.66
C ILE A 29 -28.12 11.62 24.71
N LEU A 30 -28.08 10.29 24.62
CA LEU A 30 -26.82 9.54 24.55
C LEU A 30 -25.97 9.96 23.35
N SER A 31 -26.59 10.10 22.17
CA SER A 31 -25.91 10.57 20.95
C SER A 31 -25.34 11.97 21.17
N THR A 32 -26.11 12.86 21.79
CA THR A 32 -25.70 14.22 22.11
C THR A 32 -24.49 14.24 23.05
N ILE A 33 -24.50 13.43 24.11
CA ILE A 33 -23.36 13.29 25.04
C ILE A 33 -22.11 12.84 24.27
N VAL A 34 -22.22 11.80 23.45
CA VAL A 34 -21.09 11.27 22.68
C VAL A 34 -20.54 12.31 21.68
N CYS A 35 -21.42 13.08 21.04
CA CYS A 35 -21.00 14.20 20.17
C CYS A 35 -20.24 15.29 20.92
N PHE A 36 -20.59 15.61 22.17
CA PHE A 36 -19.85 16.59 22.97
C PHE A 36 -18.44 16.12 23.36
N LEU A 37 -18.21 14.80 23.36
CA LEU A 37 -16.90 14.22 23.65
C LEU A 37 -16.04 14.06 22.39
N ASP A 38 -16.60 14.30 21.20
CA ASP A 38 -15.88 14.13 19.95
C ASP A 38 -14.68 15.10 19.87
N GLY A 39 -13.52 14.58 19.50
CA GLY A 39 -12.25 15.32 19.50
C GLY A 39 -11.51 15.41 20.83
N ASP A 40 -12.16 15.19 21.98
CA ASP A 40 -11.48 15.14 23.29
C ASP A 40 -10.98 13.73 23.60
N LYS A 41 -9.72 13.48 23.25
CA LYS A 41 -9.08 12.17 23.44
C LYS A 41 -9.03 11.73 24.91
N GLN A 42 -8.86 12.66 25.87
CA GLN A 42 -8.73 12.29 27.28
C GLN A 42 -10.08 11.91 27.88
N SER A 43 -11.13 12.66 27.56
CA SER A 43 -12.48 12.32 27.98
C SER A 43 -12.97 11.02 27.34
N LEU A 44 -12.66 10.79 26.05
CA LEU A 44 -12.97 9.52 25.37
C LEU A 44 -12.22 8.33 25.99
N ALA A 45 -10.95 8.50 26.34
CA ALA A 45 -10.18 7.47 27.04
C ALA A 45 -10.79 7.14 28.41
N SER A 46 -11.17 8.18 29.17
CA SER A 46 -11.82 8.02 30.47
C SER A 46 -13.18 7.31 30.34
N LEU A 47 -13.99 7.68 29.35
CA LEU A 47 -15.26 7.02 29.04
C LEU A 47 -15.04 5.53 28.72
N ALA A 48 -14.03 5.21 27.92
CA ALA A 48 -13.74 3.83 27.52
C ALA A 48 -13.33 2.89 28.66
N LEU A 49 -12.95 3.44 29.82
CA LEU A 49 -12.59 2.65 31.00
C LEU A 49 -13.80 2.26 31.85
N VAL A 50 -14.96 2.91 31.69
CA VAL A 50 -16.13 2.71 32.56
C VAL A 50 -16.73 1.31 32.40
N ASN A 51 -17.01 0.88 31.17
CA ASN A 51 -17.51 -0.47 30.84
C ASN A 51 -17.39 -0.75 29.33
N SER A 52 -17.83 -1.94 28.89
CA SER A 52 -17.78 -2.34 27.48
C SER A 52 -18.62 -1.46 26.55
N ASP A 53 -19.79 -1.02 27.01
CA ASP A 53 -20.69 -0.19 26.21
C ASP A 53 -20.11 1.21 26.03
N CYS A 54 -19.62 1.83 27.11
CA CYS A 54 -18.93 3.11 27.07
C CYS A 54 -17.67 3.06 26.20
N ARG A 55 -16.94 1.93 26.22
CA ARG A 55 -15.81 1.69 25.31
C ARG A 55 -16.24 1.66 23.85
N GLN A 56 -17.38 1.07 23.53
CA GLN A 56 -17.89 1.07 22.17
C GLN A 56 -18.34 2.47 21.74
N LEU A 57 -18.99 3.23 22.63
CA LEU A 57 -19.31 4.64 22.37
C LEU A 57 -18.06 5.49 22.15
N ALA A 58 -17.02 5.30 22.96
CA ALA A 58 -15.75 6.01 22.75
C ALA A 58 -15.10 5.64 21.41
N ARG A 59 -15.14 4.35 21.03
CA ARG A 59 -14.65 3.87 19.74
C ARG A 59 -15.39 4.48 18.56
N SER A 60 -16.69 4.77 18.67
CA SER A 60 -17.44 5.38 17.58
C SER A 60 -17.00 6.80 17.24
N CYS A 61 -16.42 7.53 18.21
CA CYS A 61 -15.72 8.79 17.96
C CYS A 61 -14.31 8.52 17.42
N GLN A 62 -13.53 7.70 18.12
CA GLN A 62 -12.10 7.49 17.82
C GLN A 62 -11.83 6.85 16.45
N PHE A 63 -12.71 5.95 16.01
CA PHE A 63 -12.55 5.19 14.77
C PHE A 63 -13.49 5.65 13.65
N GLN A 64 -14.18 6.77 13.82
CA GLN A 64 -15.09 7.30 12.79
C GLN A 64 -14.39 7.45 11.43
N THR A 65 -13.17 7.98 11.43
CA THR A 65 -12.33 8.09 10.24
C THR A 65 -11.01 7.40 10.52
N ILE A 66 -10.67 6.40 9.72
CA ILE A 66 -9.38 5.71 9.80
C ILE A 66 -8.54 5.99 8.56
N VAL A 67 -7.23 6.05 8.74
CA VAL A 67 -6.27 6.22 7.65
C VAL A 67 -5.41 4.97 7.59
N PHE A 68 -5.48 4.23 6.50
CA PHE A 68 -4.54 3.14 6.22
C PHE A 68 -3.31 3.71 5.53
N ASP A 69 -2.20 3.71 6.26
CA ASP A 69 -0.91 4.28 5.86
C ASP A 69 0.20 3.22 5.78
N SER A 70 -0.17 1.93 5.72
CA SER A 70 0.75 0.79 5.72
C SER A 70 1.66 0.70 6.96
N SER A 71 1.41 1.48 8.02
CA SER A 71 2.11 1.33 9.30
C SER A 71 1.72 0.00 9.99
N PRO A 72 2.53 -0.48 10.95
CA PRO A 72 2.19 -1.66 11.75
C PRO A 72 0.81 -1.55 12.42
N SER A 73 0.45 -0.36 12.92
CA SER A 73 -0.85 -0.09 13.53
C SER A 73 -1.99 -0.21 12.52
N SER A 74 -1.81 0.33 11.31
CA SER A 74 -2.76 0.19 10.19
C SER A 74 -2.95 -1.27 9.77
N THR A 75 -1.86 -2.04 9.69
CA THR A 75 -1.90 -3.47 9.37
C THR A 75 -2.62 -4.27 10.46
N HIS A 76 -2.35 -3.97 11.74
CA HIS A 76 -3.04 -4.61 12.86
C HIS A 76 -4.54 -4.31 12.84
N LEU A 77 -4.91 -3.05 12.64
CA LEU A 77 -6.30 -2.62 12.50
C LEU A 77 -6.99 -3.35 11.34
N LEU A 78 -6.34 -3.44 10.18
CA LEU A 78 -6.85 -4.17 9.03
C LEU A 78 -7.09 -5.66 9.36
N GLY A 79 -6.17 -6.29 10.08
CA GLY A 79 -6.32 -7.67 10.55
C GLY A 79 -7.56 -7.87 11.42
N ILE A 80 -7.84 -6.94 12.34
CA ILE A 80 -9.08 -6.96 13.15
C ILE A 80 -10.32 -6.89 12.25
N LEU A 81 -10.35 -5.98 11.29
CA LEU A 81 -11.51 -5.82 10.40
C LEU A 81 -11.73 -7.03 9.49
N ILE A 82 -10.65 -7.66 9.00
CA ILE A 82 -10.71 -8.91 8.23
C ILE A 82 -11.28 -10.03 9.09
N TYR A 83 -10.82 -10.15 10.34
CA TYR A 83 -11.34 -11.15 11.28
C TYR A 83 -12.84 -10.96 11.51
N GLU A 84 -13.28 -9.74 11.83
CA GLU A 84 -14.70 -9.42 12.00
C GLU A 84 -15.52 -9.73 10.74
N ALA A 85 -15.01 -9.40 9.56
CA ALA A 85 -15.68 -9.71 8.29
C ALA A 85 -15.81 -11.22 8.03
N ALA A 86 -14.79 -12.01 8.39
CA ALA A 86 -14.81 -13.47 8.28
C ALA A 86 -15.68 -14.14 9.35
N GLU A 87 -15.87 -13.50 10.49
CA GLU A 87 -16.71 -14.00 11.58
C GLU A 87 -18.20 -13.88 11.28
N ARG A 88 -18.65 -12.72 10.75
CA ARG A 88 -20.07 -12.45 10.43
C ARG A 88 -20.81 -13.57 9.68
N PRO A 89 -20.28 -14.16 8.58
CA PRO A 89 -21.00 -15.21 7.86
C PRO A 89 -21.14 -16.52 8.65
N ARG A 90 -20.32 -16.73 9.70
CA ARG A 90 -20.37 -17.93 10.55
C ARG A 90 -21.37 -17.78 11.70
N SER A 91 -21.84 -16.57 11.95
CA SER A 91 -22.76 -16.27 13.04
C SER A 91 -24.22 -16.27 12.56
N PRO A 92 -25.14 -16.94 13.28
CA PRO A 92 -26.54 -17.07 12.86
C PRO A 92 -27.27 -15.72 12.75
N ASN A 93 -26.85 -14.70 13.51
CA ASN A 93 -27.42 -13.35 13.47
C ASN A 93 -26.61 -12.38 12.60
N ARG A 94 -25.60 -12.85 11.87
CA ARG A 94 -24.65 -12.03 11.07
C ARG A 94 -23.91 -10.95 11.87
N LEU A 95 -23.83 -11.11 13.19
CA LEU A 95 -23.06 -10.24 14.08
C LEU A 95 -21.78 -10.94 14.51
N THR A 96 -20.74 -10.16 14.80
CA THR A 96 -19.50 -10.63 15.46
C THR A 96 -19.77 -10.98 16.92
N GLU A 97 -18.98 -11.84 17.55
CA GLU A 97 -19.15 -12.25 18.95
C GLU A 97 -19.12 -11.04 19.88
N ARG A 98 -18.14 -10.16 19.65
CA ARG A 98 -17.97 -8.87 20.33
C ARG A 98 -18.46 -7.74 19.45
N LEU A 99 -18.75 -6.59 20.06
CA LEU A 99 -19.08 -5.37 19.33
C LEU A 99 -18.00 -5.02 18.31
N SER A 100 -18.39 -4.91 17.04
CA SER A 100 -17.48 -4.72 15.91
C SER A 100 -16.84 -3.33 15.93
N LEU A 101 -15.54 -3.27 15.66
CA LEU A 101 -14.84 -2.03 15.36
C LEU A 101 -15.27 -1.49 13.98
N GLY A 102 -15.57 -2.38 13.04
CA GLY A 102 -16.19 -2.04 11.75
C GLY A 102 -17.49 -1.24 11.87
N ALA A 103 -18.31 -1.47 12.90
CA ALA A 103 -19.53 -0.70 13.14
C ALA A 103 -19.25 0.78 13.48
N CYS A 104 -18.07 1.09 14.00
CA CYS A 104 -17.64 2.44 14.35
C CYS A 104 -17.04 3.23 13.18
N ILE A 105 -16.67 2.56 12.09
CA ILE A 105 -15.95 3.19 10.97
C ILE A 105 -16.93 3.76 9.95
N ARG A 106 -16.73 5.04 9.59
CA ARG A 106 -17.56 5.79 8.63
C ARG A 106 -16.81 6.22 7.38
N CYS A 107 -15.52 6.44 7.52
CA CYS A 107 -14.66 6.86 6.43
C CYS A 107 -13.33 6.11 6.52
N VAL A 108 -12.92 5.53 5.39
CA VAL A 108 -11.61 4.94 5.22
C VAL A 108 -10.84 5.82 4.25
N LYS A 109 -9.70 6.32 4.69
CA LYS A 109 -8.73 7.02 3.85
C LYS A 109 -7.53 6.12 3.65
N THR A 110 -6.93 6.19 2.48
CA THR A 110 -5.68 5.49 2.18
C THR A 110 -4.60 6.52 1.94
N ASN A 111 -3.46 6.39 2.62
CA ASN A 111 -2.28 7.15 2.27
C ASN A 111 -1.55 6.41 1.15
N SER A 112 -2.04 6.61 -0.08
CA SER A 112 -1.57 5.89 -1.28
C SER A 112 -0.14 6.24 -1.70
N ASN A 113 0.53 7.18 -1.02
CA ASN A 113 1.87 7.63 -1.37
C ASN A 113 2.87 6.46 -1.34
N TYR A 114 2.79 5.57 -0.36
CA TYR A 114 3.67 4.40 -0.27
C TYR A 114 3.59 3.48 -1.51
N TYR A 115 2.38 3.09 -1.93
CA TYR A 115 2.20 2.27 -3.13
C TYR A 115 2.57 3.02 -4.41
N ARG A 116 2.28 4.32 -4.49
CA ARG A 116 2.67 5.14 -5.64
C ARG A 116 4.18 5.28 -5.75
N ASP A 117 4.89 5.43 -4.64
CA ASP A 117 6.34 5.56 -4.62
C ASP A 117 7.01 4.21 -4.94
N GLN A 118 6.46 3.10 -4.45
CA GLN A 118 6.94 1.76 -4.80
C GLN A 118 6.70 1.44 -6.30
N ILE A 119 5.53 1.76 -6.85
CA ILE A 119 5.25 1.61 -8.29
C ILE A 119 6.17 2.52 -9.11
N ARG A 120 6.44 3.75 -8.65
CA ARG A 120 7.36 4.67 -9.31
C ARG A 120 8.79 4.12 -9.31
N SER A 121 9.27 3.63 -8.17
CA SER A 121 10.58 3.00 -8.03
C SER A 121 10.75 1.78 -8.94
N LEU A 122 9.76 0.89 -8.98
CA LEU A 122 9.78 -0.29 -9.87
C LEU A 122 9.86 0.12 -11.34
N ARG A 123 9.09 1.13 -11.77
CA ARG A 123 9.12 1.63 -13.16
C ARG A 123 10.48 2.24 -13.52
N THR A 124 11.09 2.99 -12.60
CA THR A 124 12.42 3.56 -12.81
C THR A 124 13.48 2.47 -12.92
N ASN A 125 13.46 1.47 -12.04
CA ASN A 125 14.40 0.35 -12.09
C ASN A 125 14.29 -0.46 -13.39
N THR A 126 13.08 -0.73 -13.86
CA THR A 126 12.87 -1.40 -15.15
C THR A 126 13.41 -0.58 -16.31
N ARG A 127 13.23 0.75 -16.27
CA ARG A 127 13.75 1.64 -17.32
C ARG A 127 15.27 1.65 -17.35
N LEU A 128 15.92 1.81 -16.19
CA LEU A 128 17.38 1.80 -16.08
C LEU A 128 17.97 0.48 -16.60
N ARG A 129 17.39 -0.65 -16.18
CA ARG A 129 17.82 -1.98 -16.65
C ARG A 129 17.69 -2.14 -18.17
N ASN A 130 16.66 -1.57 -18.77
CA ASN A 130 16.46 -1.60 -20.23
C ASN A 130 17.38 -0.60 -20.99
N GLU A 131 17.85 0.46 -20.33
CA GLU A 131 18.86 1.37 -20.87
C GLU A 131 20.24 0.72 -20.80
N GLU A 132 20.61 0.13 -19.67
CA GLU A 132 21.84 -0.65 -19.50
C GLU A 132 21.96 -1.82 -20.50
N ALA A 133 20.87 -2.56 -20.75
CA ALA A 133 20.88 -3.63 -21.75
C ALA A 133 21.13 -3.12 -23.18
N ARG A 134 20.58 -1.93 -23.53
CA ARG A 134 20.80 -1.32 -24.86
C ARG A 134 22.22 -0.78 -25.00
N ASP A 135 22.77 -0.21 -23.94
CA ASP A 135 24.15 0.27 -23.93
C ASP A 135 25.15 -0.90 -24.03
N GLN A 136 24.84 -2.04 -23.40
CA GLN A 136 25.62 -3.28 -23.54
C GLN A 136 25.57 -3.83 -24.97
N GLU A 137 24.39 -3.93 -25.58
CA GLU A 137 24.24 -4.38 -26.97
C GLU A 137 25.02 -3.49 -27.94
N ALA A 138 24.96 -2.16 -27.75
CA ALA A 138 25.69 -1.21 -28.57
C ALA A 138 27.22 -1.36 -28.40
N GLN A 139 27.71 -1.60 -27.19
CA GLN A 139 29.13 -1.82 -26.93
C GLN A 139 29.63 -3.13 -27.57
N GLU A 140 28.85 -4.22 -27.46
CA GLU A 140 29.19 -5.50 -28.10
C GLU A 140 29.21 -5.42 -29.64
N GLU A 141 28.42 -4.51 -30.23
CA GLU A 141 28.46 -4.25 -31.66
C GLU A 141 29.69 -3.44 -32.07
N VAL A 142 30.08 -2.43 -31.29
CA VAL A 142 31.32 -1.68 -31.50
C VAL A 142 32.54 -2.60 -31.41
N ASP A 143 32.62 -3.44 -30.37
CA ASP A 143 33.74 -4.38 -30.19
C ASP A 143 33.82 -5.41 -31.34
N ARG A 144 32.66 -5.87 -31.86
CA ARG A 144 32.60 -6.73 -33.06
C ARG A 144 33.13 -6.03 -34.31
N ILE A 145 32.74 -4.77 -34.52
CA ILE A 145 33.18 -3.98 -35.68
C ILE A 145 34.69 -3.69 -35.59
N GLU A 146 35.20 -3.38 -34.40
CA GLU A 146 36.63 -3.13 -34.18
C GLU A 146 37.48 -4.39 -34.36
N GLY A 147 37.01 -5.55 -33.90
CA GLY A 147 37.66 -6.84 -34.15
C GLY A 147 37.81 -7.15 -35.64
N ASP A 148 36.75 -6.94 -36.42
CA ASP A 148 36.73 -7.18 -37.88
C ASP A 148 37.55 -6.13 -38.67
N TYR A 149 37.72 -4.92 -38.14
CA TYR A 149 38.64 -3.92 -38.69
C TYR A 149 40.12 -4.25 -38.39
N GLY A 150 40.40 -4.83 -37.22
CA GLY A 150 41.73 -5.29 -36.82
C GLY A 150 42.25 -6.44 -37.70
N GLU A 151 41.39 -7.41 -38.01
CA GLU A 151 41.73 -8.54 -38.89
C GLU A 151 41.96 -8.08 -40.35
N ARG A 152 41.17 -7.13 -40.85
CA ARG A 152 41.36 -6.58 -42.20
C ARG A 152 42.66 -5.79 -42.38
N LYS A 153 43.24 -5.23 -41.30
CA LYS A 153 44.52 -4.51 -41.35
C LYS A 153 45.77 -5.41 -41.31
N LEU A 154 45.67 -6.65 -40.81
CA LEU A 154 46.78 -7.62 -40.79
C LEU A 154 46.84 -8.50 -42.06
N GLY A 155 45.83 -8.44 -42.92
CA GLY A 155 45.67 -9.29 -44.10
C GLY A 155 45.89 -8.62 -45.46
N ARG A 156 46.84 -7.67 -45.64
CA ARG A 156 47.37 -7.36 -46.99
C ARG A 156 48.67 -6.52 -46.97
N CYS A 157 49.82 -7.17 -46.86
CA CYS A 157 51.07 -6.61 -47.40
C CYS A 157 51.21 -7.09 -48.86
N PRO A 158 51.27 -6.21 -49.88
CA PRO A 158 51.69 -6.62 -51.20
C PRO A 158 53.21 -6.85 -51.15
N SER A 159 53.64 -8.10 -51.33
CA SER A 159 55.05 -8.44 -51.49
C SER A 159 55.60 -7.75 -52.75
N ALA A 160 56.41 -6.74 -52.54
CA ALA A 160 57.25 -6.12 -53.55
C ALA A 160 58.35 -7.09 -54.00
N GLY A 161 58.64 -7.07 -55.30
CA GLY A 161 59.90 -7.58 -55.86
C GLY A 161 59.72 -8.62 -56.96
N HIS A 162 59.81 -8.18 -58.22
CA HIS A 162 60.90 -8.52 -59.14
C HIS A 162 60.67 -7.79 -60.46
N ALA A 163 61.55 -6.82 -60.76
CA ALA A 163 62.00 -6.53 -62.12
C ALA A 163 63.46 -7.03 -62.16
N PRO A 164 63.99 -7.58 -63.27
CA PRO A 164 64.28 -6.74 -64.41
C PRO A 164 64.35 -7.40 -65.82
N THR A 165 64.41 -6.49 -66.81
CA THR A 165 65.22 -6.50 -68.06
C THR A 165 64.93 -7.40 -69.27
N ASN A 166 64.64 -6.67 -70.36
CA ASN A 166 65.22 -6.70 -71.71
C ASN A 166 64.78 -7.73 -72.77
N LEU A 167 64.23 -7.14 -73.84
CA LEU A 167 64.56 -7.30 -75.27
C LEU A 167 64.68 -8.72 -75.82
N ASP A 168 63.81 -9.04 -76.78
CA ASP A 168 64.31 -9.48 -78.09
C ASP A 168 63.32 -9.18 -79.22
N TRP A 169 63.91 -8.78 -80.35
CA TRP A 169 63.28 -8.44 -81.63
C TRP A 169 63.22 -9.66 -82.56
N HIS A 170 62.35 -9.55 -83.59
CA HIS A 170 62.32 -10.28 -84.87
C HIS A 170 61.61 -11.64 -84.98
N SER A 171 60.43 -11.57 -85.62
CA SER A 171 60.13 -12.01 -87.01
C SER A 171 58.92 -12.93 -87.14
#